data_AF-A0A255SXA5-F1
#
_entry.id   AF-A0A255SXA5-F1
#
_cell.length_a   1.000
_cell.length_b   1.000
_cell.length_c   1.000
_cell.angle_alpha   90.00
_cell.angle_beta   90.00
_cell.angle_gamma   90.00
#
_symmetry.space_group_name_H-M   'P 1'
#
loop_
_entity.id
_entity.type
_entity.pdbx_description
1 polymer ?
#
loop_
_entity_poly.entity_id
_entity_poly.type
_entity_poly.pdbx_seq_one_letter_code
_entity_poly.pdbx_strand_id
1 'polypeptide(L)'
;MLKNEGLVGLNLVADPASGFGVVYKSRFGEAPIHGDAELYDAIMLTCLASRYDEVHNLDNLNYAVGTLLYYHSDSQGGWMSGNMKQAFETIAEGGVPEVSGAVGKLDFDPKNYTLITHSTYDFWMVYEGQFLSLNYMKRSEGEHSSSPIVSWEWNKTYQQQFDEHMSDIGYPALTGNKAVIIAGSGGWENYRFQADALEYYQMLRNSGYSDDDIILIMADDLAQNANNPEKGVVRRSVDGDNLYKNVVVDYRLEDITYNDLAVIFSGKADAAHPIVLDSGAGDNVLFFWSSHGMPAGLALGDIDHVSGKQMARILQKMSDEQRFRKMMWIVEACYSGGVAKECEGIPGLLVMTAANANESSKADLWYAPYNVYLTNRFTSSIISRLYSDPATSLRDLYNVAFTGTLGSHVTIYNADNYGNLYQNTMREFLGK
;
A
#
# COMPACT_ATOMS: atom_id res chain seq x y z
N MET A 1 -10.26 -23.17 15.80
CA MET A 1 -9.06 -22.33 15.62
C MET A 1 -7.90 -23.25 15.29
N LEU A 2 -7.44 -23.25 14.04
CA LEU A 2 -6.22 -23.96 13.65
C LEU A 2 -5.05 -23.23 14.32
N LYS A 3 -4.12 -23.98 14.94
CA LYS A 3 -2.98 -23.49 15.74
C LYS A 3 -1.90 -22.72 14.95
N ASN A 4 -2.17 -22.38 13.69
CA ASN A 4 -1.17 -22.04 12.67
C ASN A 4 -1.40 -20.68 12.02
N GLU A 5 -2.44 -19.93 12.40
CA GLU A 5 -2.70 -18.57 11.90
C GLU A 5 -1.50 -17.65 12.17
N GLY A 6 -1.08 -16.89 11.16
CA GLY A 6 0.03 -15.95 11.23
C GLY A 6 1.43 -16.58 11.09
N LEU A 7 1.55 -17.90 10.87
CA LEU A 7 2.82 -18.51 10.50
C LEU A 7 3.29 -17.95 9.17
N VAL A 8 4.52 -17.48 9.10
CA VAL A 8 5.16 -17.04 7.86
C VAL A 8 6.21 -18.05 7.41
N GLY A 9 6.46 -18.12 6.11
CA GLY A 9 7.48 -18.99 5.56
C GLY A 9 7.99 -18.55 4.20
N LEU A 10 9.05 -19.22 3.77
CA LEU A 10 9.69 -19.01 2.47
C LEU A 10 9.77 -20.36 1.75
N ASN A 11 9.41 -20.39 0.47
CA ASN A 11 9.57 -21.57 -0.36
C ASN A 11 10.01 -21.23 -1.78
N LEU A 12 10.73 -22.15 -2.40
CA LEU A 12 11.03 -22.08 -3.83
C LEU A 12 9.75 -22.33 -4.64
N VAL A 13 9.60 -21.59 -5.74
CA VAL A 13 8.43 -21.61 -6.62
C VAL A 13 8.83 -21.34 -8.07
N ALA A 14 7.96 -21.71 -9.00
CA ALA A 14 8.00 -21.25 -10.39
C ALA A 14 8.08 -19.71 -10.46
N ASP A 15 8.72 -19.16 -11.50
CA ASP A 15 8.65 -17.72 -11.75
C ASP A 15 7.19 -17.37 -12.09
N PRO A 16 6.51 -16.46 -11.35
CA PRO A 16 5.16 -16.04 -11.68
C PRO A 16 5.01 -15.51 -13.12
N ALA A 17 6.07 -14.90 -13.68
CA ALA A 17 6.11 -14.40 -15.05
C ALA A 17 6.05 -15.49 -16.12
N SER A 18 6.39 -16.73 -15.76
CA SER A 18 6.27 -17.85 -16.69
C SER A 18 4.81 -18.25 -16.93
N GLY A 19 3.88 -17.85 -16.04
CA GLY A 19 2.46 -18.26 -16.09
C GLY A 19 2.20 -19.73 -15.71
N PHE A 20 3.24 -20.48 -15.30
CA PHE A 20 3.14 -21.91 -15.02
C PHE A 20 2.12 -22.23 -13.92
N GLY A 21 2.16 -21.51 -12.79
CA GLY A 21 1.25 -21.73 -11.67
C GLY A 21 -0.22 -21.55 -12.05
N VAL A 22 -0.54 -20.56 -12.89
CA VAL A 22 -1.91 -20.28 -13.36
C VAL A 22 -2.42 -21.42 -14.23
N VAL A 23 -1.62 -21.86 -15.21
CA VAL A 23 -2.00 -22.96 -16.11
C VAL A 23 -2.09 -24.28 -15.36
N TYR A 24 -1.17 -24.54 -14.43
CA TYR A 24 -1.19 -25.73 -13.57
C TYR A 24 -2.49 -25.81 -12.77
N LYS A 25 -2.85 -24.73 -12.06
CA LYS A 25 -4.07 -24.66 -11.27
C LYS A 25 -5.33 -24.76 -12.13
N SER A 26 -5.36 -24.12 -13.29
CA SER A 26 -6.47 -24.24 -14.24
C SER A 26 -6.66 -25.68 -14.74
N ARG A 27 -5.58 -26.46 -14.85
CA ARG A 27 -5.62 -27.82 -15.39
C ARG A 27 -5.91 -28.88 -14.34
N PHE A 28 -5.31 -28.76 -13.16
CA PHE A 28 -5.34 -29.79 -12.11
C PHE A 28 -6.26 -29.44 -10.94
N GLY A 29 -6.75 -28.20 -10.85
CA GLY A 29 -7.62 -27.74 -9.77
C GLY A 29 -6.89 -27.39 -8.46
N GLU A 30 -5.57 -27.53 -8.43
CA GLU A 30 -4.71 -27.26 -7.27
C GLU A 30 -3.43 -26.51 -7.67
N ALA A 31 -2.78 -25.84 -6.72
CA ALA A 31 -1.51 -25.17 -6.96
C ALA A 31 -0.35 -26.20 -7.08
N PRO A 32 0.70 -25.90 -7.86
CA PRO A 32 1.88 -26.77 -7.93
C PRO A 32 2.56 -26.89 -6.56
N ILE A 33 3.07 -28.08 -6.24
CA ILE A 33 3.85 -28.34 -5.03
C ILE A 33 5.34 -28.07 -5.27
N HIS A 34 6.13 -28.03 -4.18
CA HIS A 34 7.56 -27.73 -4.26
C HIS A 34 8.30 -28.70 -5.20
N GLY A 35 8.97 -28.17 -6.21
CA GLY A 35 9.74 -28.95 -7.18
C GLY A 35 9.01 -29.28 -8.49
N ASP A 36 7.71 -29.00 -8.62
CA ASP A 36 6.94 -29.37 -9.82
C ASP A 36 7.42 -28.63 -11.08
N ALA A 37 7.72 -27.34 -10.95
CA ALA A 37 8.21 -26.53 -12.06
C ALA A 37 9.63 -26.94 -12.47
N GLU A 38 10.48 -27.18 -11.49
CA GLU A 38 11.85 -27.67 -11.67
C GLU A 38 11.86 -29.04 -12.35
N LEU A 39 10.99 -29.95 -11.91
CA LEU A 39 10.84 -31.28 -12.51
C LEU A 39 10.30 -31.18 -13.94
N TYR A 40 9.32 -30.32 -14.18
CA TYR A 40 8.78 -30.07 -15.51
C TYR A 40 9.87 -29.58 -16.46
N ASP A 41 10.66 -28.59 -16.03
CA ASP A 41 11.74 -28.03 -16.83
C ASP A 41 12.85 -29.05 -17.09
N ALA A 42 13.19 -29.90 -16.11
CA ALA A 42 14.14 -30.98 -16.30
C ALA A 42 13.67 -31.98 -17.38
N ILE A 43 12.38 -32.35 -17.38
CA ILE A 43 11.79 -33.24 -18.38
C ILE A 43 11.80 -32.58 -19.76
N MET A 44 11.36 -31.31 -19.84
CA MET A 44 11.27 -30.54 -21.08
C MET A 44 12.65 -30.36 -21.72
N LEU A 45 13.65 -29.98 -20.93
CA LEU A 45 15.03 -29.84 -21.37
C LEU A 45 15.62 -31.18 -21.84
N THR A 46 15.31 -32.28 -21.14
CA THR A 46 15.74 -33.63 -21.56
C THR A 46 15.16 -33.99 -22.93
N CYS A 47 13.88 -33.66 -23.18
CA CYS A 47 13.24 -33.91 -24.48
C CYS A 47 13.87 -33.09 -25.61
N LEU A 48 14.11 -31.79 -25.39
CA LEU A 48 14.77 -30.93 -26.37
C LEU A 48 16.21 -31.39 -26.64
N ALA A 49 16.96 -31.70 -25.58
CA ALA A 49 18.33 -32.19 -25.70
C ALA A 49 18.40 -33.52 -26.45
N SER A 50 17.47 -34.44 -26.20
CA SER A 50 17.40 -35.73 -26.90
C SER A 50 17.14 -35.53 -28.40
N ARG A 51 16.27 -34.58 -28.76
CA ARG A 51 16.03 -34.25 -30.17
C ARG A 51 17.25 -33.59 -30.82
N TYR A 52 17.93 -32.70 -30.10
CA TYR A 52 19.13 -32.03 -30.58
C TYR A 52 20.26 -33.03 -30.82
N ASP A 53 20.47 -33.95 -29.88
CA ASP A 53 21.40 -35.09 -29.99
C ASP A 53 21.12 -35.94 -31.25
N GLU A 54 19.85 -36.28 -31.50
CA GLU A 54 19.43 -37.05 -32.66
C GLU A 54 19.72 -36.35 -33.99
N VAL A 55 19.40 -35.05 -34.11
CA VAL A 55 19.58 -34.29 -35.36
C VAL A 55 21.04 -33.99 -35.64
N HIS A 56 21.83 -33.70 -34.61
CA HIS A 56 23.23 -33.33 -34.73
C HIS A 56 24.20 -34.50 -34.60
N ASN A 57 23.69 -35.72 -34.36
CA ASN A 57 24.44 -36.96 -34.19
C ASN A 57 25.58 -36.81 -33.17
N LEU A 58 25.21 -36.36 -31.98
CA LEU A 58 26.14 -36.16 -30.87
C LEU A 58 26.34 -37.48 -30.10
N ASP A 59 27.51 -37.63 -29.46
CA ASP A 59 27.84 -38.82 -28.66
C ASP A 59 27.55 -38.61 -27.16
N ASN A 60 27.01 -37.45 -26.78
CA ASN A 60 26.89 -37.03 -25.38
C ASN A 60 25.75 -36.03 -25.18
N LEU A 61 24.68 -36.50 -24.52
CA LEU A 61 23.52 -35.68 -24.16
C LEU A 61 23.88 -34.44 -23.31
N ASN A 62 24.94 -34.50 -22.50
CA ASN A 62 25.38 -33.34 -21.72
C ASN A 62 25.86 -32.19 -22.63
N TYR A 63 26.41 -32.51 -23.80
CA TYR A 63 26.79 -31.49 -24.78
C TYR A 63 25.54 -30.82 -25.39
N ALA A 64 24.49 -31.59 -25.67
CA ALA A 64 23.22 -31.07 -26.14
C ALA A 64 22.55 -30.17 -25.09
N VAL A 65 22.49 -30.62 -23.82
CA VAL A 65 21.99 -29.82 -22.69
C VAL A 65 22.78 -28.52 -22.53
N GLY A 66 24.11 -28.60 -22.54
CA GLY A 66 24.98 -27.42 -22.43
C GLY A 66 24.78 -26.43 -23.59
N THR A 67 24.57 -26.94 -24.81
CA THR A 67 24.34 -26.09 -25.99
C THR A 67 23.00 -25.35 -25.90
N LEU A 68 21.94 -26.04 -25.48
CA LEU A 68 20.60 -25.43 -25.34
C LEU A 68 20.54 -24.40 -24.21
N LEU A 69 21.33 -24.58 -23.14
CA LEU A 69 21.38 -23.66 -22.00
C LEU A 69 22.38 -22.51 -22.17
N TYR A 70 23.25 -22.58 -23.17
CA TYR A 70 24.24 -21.51 -23.44
C TYR A 70 23.61 -20.29 -24.11
N TYR A 71 22.53 -20.48 -24.88
CA TYR A 71 21.85 -19.39 -25.55
C TYR A 71 20.76 -18.81 -24.65
N HIS A 72 21.00 -17.59 -24.18
CA HIS A 72 20.09 -16.86 -23.30
C HIS A 72 18.79 -16.51 -24.01
N SER A 73 17.67 -16.69 -23.31
CA SER A 73 16.33 -16.33 -23.75
C SER A 73 15.75 -15.30 -22.81
N ASP A 74 15.35 -14.15 -23.35
CA ASP A 74 14.55 -13.16 -22.62
C ASP A 74 13.04 -13.47 -22.71
N SER A 75 12.65 -14.50 -23.48
CA SER A 75 11.24 -14.84 -23.67
C SER A 75 10.64 -15.49 -22.43
N GLN A 76 9.47 -15.00 -22.04
CA GLN A 76 8.65 -15.60 -20.99
C GLN A 76 7.76 -16.70 -21.58
N GLY A 77 7.68 -17.84 -20.90
CA GLY A 77 6.74 -18.91 -21.27
C GLY A 77 7.20 -19.87 -22.36
N GLY A 78 8.51 -20.07 -22.55
CA GLY A 78 9.08 -21.05 -23.51
C GLY A 78 8.61 -22.49 -23.27
N TRP A 79 8.18 -22.81 -22.05
CA TRP A 79 7.62 -24.09 -21.65
C TRP A 79 6.20 -24.38 -22.21
N MET A 80 5.52 -23.38 -22.79
CA MET A 80 4.19 -23.56 -23.36
C MET A 80 4.23 -24.32 -24.70
N SER A 81 3.15 -25.07 -25.00
CA SER A 81 3.11 -25.98 -26.15
C SER A 81 3.42 -25.33 -27.51
N GLY A 82 3.00 -24.09 -27.73
CA GLY A 82 3.29 -23.34 -28.95
C GLY A 82 4.79 -23.04 -29.13
N ASN A 83 5.43 -22.55 -28.07
CA ASN A 83 6.85 -22.22 -28.06
C ASN A 83 7.72 -23.50 -28.10
N MET A 84 7.33 -24.54 -27.37
CA MET A 84 7.99 -25.85 -27.45
C MET A 84 7.95 -26.41 -28.87
N LYS A 85 6.81 -26.32 -29.56
CA LYS A 85 6.69 -26.76 -30.96
C LYS A 85 7.70 -26.02 -31.84
N GLN A 86 7.80 -24.71 -31.72
CA GLN A 86 8.76 -23.91 -32.48
C GLN A 86 10.22 -24.29 -32.17
N ALA A 87 10.53 -24.58 -30.89
CA ALA A 87 11.85 -25.06 -30.48
C ALA A 87 12.19 -26.40 -31.14
N PHE A 88 11.26 -27.36 -31.15
CA PHE A 88 11.44 -28.65 -31.84
C PHE A 88 11.61 -28.50 -33.36
N GLU A 89 10.86 -27.59 -33.99
CA GLU A 89 10.99 -27.28 -35.43
C GLU A 89 12.37 -26.68 -35.74
N THR A 90 12.84 -25.73 -34.93
CA THR A 90 14.17 -25.12 -35.08
C THR A 90 15.28 -26.16 -34.95
N ILE A 91 15.18 -27.06 -33.97
CA ILE A 91 16.13 -28.17 -33.82
C ILE A 91 16.08 -29.09 -35.05
N ALA A 92 14.90 -29.42 -35.56
CA ALA A 92 14.74 -30.30 -36.72
C ALA A 92 15.38 -29.73 -38.00
N GLU A 93 15.47 -28.40 -38.12
CA GLU A 93 16.16 -27.70 -39.20
C GLU A 93 17.69 -27.60 -38.99
N GLY A 94 18.21 -28.13 -37.87
CA GLY A 94 19.63 -28.07 -37.50
C GLY A 94 20.04 -26.79 -36.77
N GLY A 95 19.07 -26.01 -36.28
CA GLY A 95 19.29 -24.81 -35.50
C GLY A 95 19.35 -25.06 -33.98
N VAL A 96 19.68 -24.00 -33.22
CA VAL A 96 19.63 -23.98 -31.75
C VAL A 96 18.50 -23.03 -31.32
N PRO A 97 17.45 -23.50 -30.64
CA PRO A 97 16.36 -22.65 -30.20
C PRO A 97 16.71 -21.86 -28.92
N GLU A 98 16.01 -20.76 -28.71
CA GLU A 98 15.96 -20.09 -27.41
C GLU A 98 15.05 -20.89 -26.46
N VAL A 99 15.52 -21.16 -25.24
CA VAL A 99 14.80 -21.98 -24.25
C VAL A 99 14.60 -21.21 -22.95
N SER A 100 13.37 -21.20 -22.44
CA SER A 100 13.03 -20.74 -21.09
C SER A 100 12.04 -21.69 -20.42
N GLY A 101 12.10 -21.77 -19.10
CA GLY A 101 11.37 -22.76 -18.30
C GLY A 101 10.18 -22.20 -17.52
N ALA A 102 9.44 -23.09 -16.89
CA ALA A 102 8.45 -22.81 -15.86
C ALA A 102 9.06 -22.06 -14.66
N VAL A 103 10.32 -22.34 -14.31
CA VAL A 103 11.05 -21.61 -13.26
C VAL A 103 11.60 -20.25 -13.72
N GLY A 104 11.37 -19.89 -14.98
CA GLY A 104 11.87 -18.66 -15.61
C GLY A 104 13.12 -18.91 -16.45
N LYS A 105 14.11 -18.01 -16.34
CA LYS A 105 15.38 -18.13 -17.07
C LYS A 105 16.19 -19.32 -16.56
N LEU A 106 16.71 -20.14 -17.47
CA LEU A 106 17.54 -21.31 -17.17
C LEU A 106 19.04 -20.97 -17.31
N ASP A 107 19.45 -19.80 -16.82
CA ASP A 107 20.84 -19.35 -16.89
C ASP A 107 21.67 -20.02 -15.79
N PHE A 108 22.80 -20.61 -16.14
CA PHE A 108 23.73 -21.24 -15.19
C PHE A 108 24.95 -20.35 -14.94
N ASP A 109 25.52 -20.43 -13.73
CA ASP A 109 26.78 -19.75 -13.39
C ASP A 109 27.87 -20.12 -14.42
N PRO A 110 28.40 -19.15 -15.18
CA PRO A 110 29.35 -19.41 -16.27
C PRO A 110 30.70 -19.95 -15.78
N LYS A 111 30.99 -19.90 -14.47
CA LYS A 111 32.23 -20.45 -13.88
C LYS A 111 32.09 -21.90 -13.45
N ASN A 112 30.91 -22.29 -12.96
CA ASN A 112 30.72 -23.58 -12.29
C ASN A 112 29.69 -24.48 -13.00
N TYR A 113 28.76 -23.94 -13.80
CA TYR A 113 27.69 -24.65 -14.51
C TYR A 113 26.84 -25.60 -13.62
N THR A 114 26.87 -25.43 -12.30
CA THR A 114 26.18 -26.31 -11.34
C THR A 114 24.96 -25.65 -10.69
N LEU A 115 24.76 -24.35 -10.85
CA LEU A 115 23.69 -23.59 -10.19
C LEU A 115 23.01 -22.67 -11.20
N ILE A 116 21.68 -22.70 -11.20
CA ILE A 116 20.86 -21.70 -11.90
C ILE A 116 21.02 -20.37 -11.16
N THR A 117 21.33 -19.30 -11.88
CA THR A 117 21.54 -17.95 -11.31
C THR A 117 20.24 -17.24 -10.97
N HIS A 118 19.11 -17.77 -11.46
CA HIS A 118 17.76 -17.31 -11.23
C HIS A 118 16.98 -18.25 -10.32
N SER A 119 16.47 -17.74 -9.20
CA SER A 119 15.58 -18.50 -8.32
C SER A 119 14.50 -17.57 -7.79
N THR A 120 13.25 -18.05 -7.77
CA THR A 120 12.12 -17.32 -7.23
C THR A 120 11.66 -17.96 -5.93
N TYR A 121 11.54 -17.15 -4.89
CA TYR A 121 11.04 -17.56 -3.58
C TYR A 121 9.71 -16.88 -3.30
N ASP A 122 8.70 -17.63 -2.90
CA ASP A 122 7.47 -17.10 -2.34
C ASP A 122 7.62 -16.92 -0.82
N PHE A 123 7.32 -15.72 -0.33
CA PHE A 123 7.15 -15.41 1.07
C PHE A 123 5.67 -15.43 1.38
N TRP A 124 5.21 -16.38 2.19
CA TRP A 124 3.80 -16.58 2.49
C TRP A 124 3.48 -16.44 3.98
N MET A 125 2.20 -16.29 4.29
CA MET A 125 1.64 -16.45 5.63
C MET A 125 0.42 -17.37 5.65
N VAL A 126 0.17 -18.05 6.76
CA VAL A 126 -1.10 -18.76 6.97
C VAL A 126 -2.16 -17.76 7.43
N TYR A 127 -3.25 -17.65 6.65
CA TYR A 127 -4.39 -16.80 6.94
C TYR A 127 -5.70 -17.56 6.66
N GLU A 128 -6.59 -17.61 7.65
CA GLU A 128 -7.88 -18.34 7.60
C GLU A 128 -7.73 -19.81 7.19
N GLY A 129 -6.66 -20.45 7.66
CA GLY A 129 -6.34 -21.85 7.37
C GLY A 129 -5.76 -22.10 5.97
N GLN A 130 -5.42 -21.05 5.21
CA GLN A 130 -4.83 -21.14 3.87
C GLN A 130 -3.45 -20.50 3.82
N PHE A 131 -2.58 -20.97 2.91
CA PHE A 131 -1.31 -20.31 2.62
C PHE A 131 -1.56 -19.12 1.68
N LEU A 132 -1.15 -17.95 2.11
CA LEU A 132 -1.29 -16.68 1.41
C LEU A 132 0.09 -16.15 1.05
N SER A 133 0.38 -16.08 -0.25
CA SER A 133 1.62 -15.49 -0.76
C SER A 133 1.63 -13.97 -0.59
N LEU A 134 2.62 -13.45 0.12
CA LEU A 134 2.80 -12.03 0.45
C LEU A 134 3.76 -11.32 -0.50
N ASN A 135 4.80 -12.01 -0.97
CA ASN A 135 5.79 -11.43 -1.88
C ASN A 135 6.59 -12.53 -2.57
N TYR A 136 7.05 -12.29 -3.80
CA TYR A 136 7.98 -13.19 -4.48
C TYR A 136 9.32 -12.49 -4.64
N MET A 137 10.37 -13.06 -4.07
CA MET A 137 11.72 -12.55 -4.15
C MET A 137 12.50 -13.30 -5.23
N LYS A 138 13.10 -12.56 -6.16
CA LYS A 138 14.01 -13.13 -7.15
C LYS A 138 15.44 -12.91 -6.74
N ARG A 139 16.28 -13.92 -6.98
CA ARG A 139 17.74 -13.78 -6.99
C ARG A 139 18.18 -13.74 -8.45
N SER A 140 18.82 -12.66 -8.88
CA SER A 140 19.63 -12.59 -10.11
C SER A 140 21.01 -12.01 -9.77
N GLU A 141 22.00 -12.14 -10.66
CA GLU A 141 23.32 -11.54 -10.44
C GLU A 141 23.21 -10.01 -10.27
N GLY A 142 23.26 -9.55 -9.02
CA GLY A 142 23.37 -8.13 -8.67
C GLY A 142 22.09 -7.40 -8.28
N GLU A 143 20.89 -8.00 -8.44
CA GLU A 143 19.63 -7.35 -8.08
C GLU A 143 18.71 -8.28 -7.27
N HIS A 144 18.24 -7.78 -6.12
CA HIS A 144 17.07 -8.30 -5.44
C HIS A 144 15.85 -7.60 -6.03
N SER A 145 15.10 -8.27 -6.90
CA SER A 145 13.81 -7.73 -7.39
C SER A 145 12.65 -8.50 -6.79
N SER A 146 11.67 -7.77 -6.23
CA SER A 146 10.37 -8.30 -5.85
C SER A 146 9.47 -8.38 -7.10
N SER A 147 8.79 -9.52 -7.31
CA SER A 147 7.97 -9.71 -8.51
C SER A 147 6.64 -8.93 -8.45
N PRO A 148 6.36 -8.02 -9.40
CA PRO A 148 5.11 -7.27 -9.47
C PRO A 148 3.88 -8.11 -9.85
N ILE A 149 4.04 -9.38 -10.23
CA ILE A 149 2.92 -10.26 -10.61
C ILE A 149 2.09 -10.70 -9.41
N VAL A 150 2.71 -10.83 -8.23
CA VAL A 150 1.98 -11.24 -7.02
C VAL A 150 1.38 -10.05 -6.33
N SER A 151 2.03 -8.89 -6.38
CA SER A 151 1.32 -7.63 -6.19
C SER A 151 0.13 -7.56 -7.14
N TRP A 152 0.24 -7.92 -8.42
CA TRP A 152 -0.88 -7.86 -9.37
C TRP A 152 -2.02 -8.88 -9.07
N GLU A 153 -1.73 -10.14 -8.73
CA GLU A 153 -2.76 -11.13 -8.37
C GLU A 153 -3.39 -10.86 -7.00
N TRP A 154 -2.59 -10.46 -6.00
CA TRP A 154 -3.04 -9.90 -4.72
C TRP A 154 -3.95 -8.70 -4.93
N ASN A 155 -3.50 -7.78 -5.79
CA ASN A 155 -4.29 -6.61 -6.12
C ASN A 155 -5.61 -7.03 -6.73
N LYS A 156 -5.61 -7.97 -7.68
CA LYS A 156 -6.84 -8.41 -8.32
C LYS A 156 -7.84 -9.06 -7.36
N THR A 157 -7.39 -9.73 -6.29
CA THR A 157 -8.27 -10.40 -5.32
C THR A 157 -8.77 -9.48 -4.21
N TYR A 158 -7.96 -8.54 -3.73
CA TYR A 158 -8.27 -7.71 -2.55
C TYR A 158 -8.48 -6.23 -2.85
N GLN A 159 -8.15 -5.76 -4.06
CA GLN A 159 -8.42 -4.39 -4.48
C GLN A 159 -9.91 -4.20 -4.67
N GLN A 160 -10.46 -3.23 -3.96
CA GLN A 160 -11.84 -2.80 -4.15
C GLN A 160 -12.03 -2.27 -5.56
N GLN A 161 -13.13 -2.69 -6.16
CA GLN A 161 -13.61 -2.15 -7.43
C GLN A 161 -14.70 -1.13 -7.12
N PHE A 162 -14.73 -0.06 -7.90
CA PHE A 162 -15.73 1.00 -7.78
C PHE A 162 -16.49 1.12 -9.10
N ASP A 163 -17.77 1.44 -9.03
CA ASP A 163 -18.63 1.63 -10.19
C ASP A 163 -18.27 2.94 -10.91
N GLU A 164 -17.80 2.83 -12.16
CA GLU A 164 -17.46 3.97 -13.02
C GLU A 164 -18.68 4.79 -13.48
N HIS A 165 -19.88 4.21 -13.37
CA HIS A 165 -21.15 4.84 -13.73
C HIS A 165 -21.93 5.33 -12.51
N MET A 166 -21.37 5.23 -11.30
CA MET A 166 -21.97 5.78 -10.11
C MET A 166 -22.25 7.28 -10.31
N SER A 167 -23.44 7.71 -9.92
CA SER A 167 -23.79 9.13 -9.92
C SER A 167 -23.36 9.77 -8.61
N ASP A 168 -22.88 11.02 -8.67
CA ASP A 168 -22.63 11.80 -7.47
C ASP A 168 -23.94 12.06 -6.72
N ILE A 169 -23.85 12.16 -5.40
CA ILE A 169 -24.92 12.82 -4.64
C ILE A 169 -24.99 14.28 -5.07
N GLY A 170 -26.18 14.89 -5.02
CA GLY A 170 -26.40 16.27 -5.45
C GLY A 170 -25.69 17.29 -4.55
N TYR A 171 -24.39 17.46 -4.75
CA TYR A 171 -23.56 18.35 -3.95
C TYR A 171 -23.87 19.82 -4.23
N PRO A 172 -23.95 20.69 -3.20
CA PRO A 172 -23.94 22.14 -3.36
C PRO A 172 -22.72 22.65 -4.15
N ALA A 173 -22.72 23.92 -4.55
CA ALA A 173 -21.53 24.53 -5.14
C ALA A 173 -20.40 24.59 -4.10
N LEU A 174 -19.15 24.35 -4.53
CA LEU A 174 -17.97 24.47 -3.68
C LEU A 174 -17.72 25.94 -3.33
N THR A 175 -17.66 26.27 -2.04
CA THR A 175 -17.44 27.64 -1.53
C THR A 175 -16.09 27.82 -0.83
N GLY A 176 -15.55 26.75 -0.26
CA GLY A 176 -14.34 26.81 0.55
C GLY A 176 -13.81 25.43 0.87
N ASN A 177 -12.60 25.39 1.41
CA ASN A 177 -11.98 24.18 1.89
C ASN A 177 -11.47 24.40 3.30
N LYS A 178 -11.68 23.41 4.17
CA LYS A 178 -11.20 23.37 5.55
C LYS A 178 -10.47 22.06 5.81
N ALA A 179 -9.66 22.02 6.85
CA ALA A 179 -8.95 20.81 7.21
C ALA A 179 -8.88 20.61 8.73
N VAL A 180 -8.84 19.34 9.12
CA VAL A 180 -8.51 18.92 10.48
C VAL A 180 -7.39 17.89 10.37
N ILE A 181 -6.31 18.10 11.11
CA ILE A 181 -5.13 17.24 11.12
C ILE A 181 -4.87 16.82 12.56
N ILE A 182 -4.85 15.52 12.83
CA ILE A 182 -4.65 14.98 14.18
C ILE A 182 -3.51 13.97 14.17
N ALA A 183 -2.44 14.28 14.92
CA ALA A 183 -1.45 13.30 15.35
C ALA A 183 -1.83 12.80 16.75
N GLY A 184 -2.47 11.64 16.82
CA GLY A 184 -3.06 11.09 18.06
C GLY A 184 -2.07 10.39 19.00
N SER A 185 -0.76 10.51 18.76
CA SER A 185 0.28 9.91 19.62
C SER A 185 1.50 10.83 19.74
N GLY A 186 1.95 11.05 20.97
CA GLY A 186 3.18 11.79 21.32
C GLY A 186 4.35 10.85 21.62
N GLY A 187 5.50 11.41 21.97
CA GLY A 187 6.71 10.67 22.30
C GLY A 187 7.68 10.54 21.13
N TRP A 188 8.98 10.46 21.44
CA TRP A 188 10.05 10.41 20.43
C TRP A 188 9.96 9.14 19.56
N GLU A 189 9.65 8.00 20.16
CA GLU A 189 9.45 6.72 19.47
C GLU A 189 8.28 6.73 18.48
N ASN A 190 7.36 7.68 18.65
CA ASN A 190 6.18 7.88 17.83
C ASN A 190 6.35 9.03 16.80
N TYR A 191 7.60 9.44 16.56
CA TYR A 191 8.00 10.52 15.65
C TYR A 191 7.15 10.62 14.37
N ARG A 192 7.00 9.49 13.67
CA ARG A 192 6.29 9.38 12.39
C ARG A 192 4.89 9.99 12.36
N PHE A 193 4.09 9.89 13.43
CA PHE A 193 2.70 10.36 13.40
C PHE A 193 2.62 11.88 13.33
N GLN A 194 3.48 12.55 14.10
CA GLN A 194 3.58 14.01 14.08
C GLN A 194 4.31 14.52 12.83
N ALA A 195 5.33 13.79 12.33
CA ALA A 195 5.97 14.13 11.06
C ALA A 195 4.99 14.02 9.87
N ASP A 196 4.15 12.99 9.84
CA ASP A 196 3.10 12.81 8.84
C ASP A 196 2.02 13.91 8.91
N ALA A 197 1.58 14.27 10.12
CA ALA A 197 0.64 15.38 10.33
C ALA A 197 1.20 16.72 9.85
N LEU A 198 2.47 16.99 10.19
CA LEU A 198 3.15 18.21 9.75
C LEU A 198 3.33 18.25 8.23
N GLU A 199 3.54 17.11 7.56
CA GLU A 199 3.58 17.10 6.10
C GLU A 199 2.24 17.52 5.49
N TYR A 200 1.12 16.98 5.98
CA TYR A 200 -0.21 17.41 5.53
C TYR A 200 -0.42 18.91 5.78
N TYR A 201 -0.01 19.41 6.94
CA TYR A 201 -0.11 20.83 7.26
C TYR A 201 0.67 21.69 6.26
N GLN A 202 1.93 21.34 5.99
CA GLN A 202 2.76 22.08 5.02
C GLN A 202 2.22 21.93 3.59
N MET A 203 1.70 20.76 3.21
CA MET A 203 1.08 20.52 1.91
C MET A 203 -0.14 21.45 1.72
N LEU A 204 -1.03 21.53 2.70
CA LEU A 204 -2.22 22.38 2.62
C LEU A 204 -1.86 23.87 2.59
N ARG A 205 -0.91 24.30 3.41
CA ARG A 205 -0.36 25.66 3.38
C ARG A 205 0.18 26.01 1.99
N ASN A 206 0.95 25.12 1.39
CA ASN A 206 1.49 25.30 0.03
C ASN A 206 0.39 25.29 -1.05
N SER A 207 -0.73 24.63 -0.77
CA SER A 207 -1.96 24.62 -1.57
C SER A 207 -2.86 25.86 -1.36
N GLY A 208 -2.46 26.81 -0.52
CA GLY A 208 -3.16 28.09 -0.33
C GLY A 208 -4.13 28.13 0.85
N TYR A 209 -4.11 27.14 1.75
CA TYR A 209 -4.83 27.21 3.02
C TYR A 209 -4.16 28.24 3.95
N SER A 210 -4.96 29.04 4.64
CA SER A 210 -4.50 29.82 5.78
C SER A 210 -4.48 28.98 7.06
N ASP A 211 -3.84 29.47 8.12
CA ASP A 211 -3.88 28.78 9.42
C ASP A 211 -5.31 28.70 9.97
N ASP A 212 -6.16 29.69 9.68
CA ASP A 212 -7.58 29.68 10.05
C ASP A 212 -8.43 28.64 9.25
N ASP A 213 -7.86 28.03 8.21
CA ASP A 213 -8.49 26.96 7.44
C ASP A 213 -8.09 25.55 7.92
N ILE A 214 -7.08 25.44 8.78
CA ILE A 214 -6.50 24.16 9.23
C ILE A 214 -6.52 24.11 10.75
N ILE A 215 -7.22 23.12 11.31
CA ILE A 215 -7.05 22.77 12.73
C ILE A 215 -5.97 21.71 12.86
N LEU A 216 -4.87 22.03 13.52
CA LEU A 216 -3.79 21.11 13.83
C LEU A 216 -3.79 20.72 15.30
N ILE A 217 -3.89 19.41 15.54
CA ILE A 217 -3.84 18.80 16.86
C ILE A 217 -2.67 17.82 16.91
N MET A 218 -1.73 18.05 17.82
CA MET A 218 -0.56 17.18 18.01
C MET A 218 0.06 17.36 19.40
N ALA A 219 0.91 16.43 19.84
CA ALA A 219 1.61 16.57 21.12
C ALA A 219 2.59 17.75 21.12
N ASP A 220 3.18 18.06 19.95
CA ASP A 220 4.14 19.16 19.77
C ASP A 220 5.41 18.99 20.65
N ASP A 221 5.91 17.75 20.71
CA ASP A 221 7.00 17.34 21.59
C ASP A 221 8.25 16.83 20.86
N LEU A 222 8.30 16.93 19.52
CA LEU A 222 9.42 16.46 18.70
C LEU A 222 10.51 17.50 18.47
N ALA A 223 10.14 18.73 18.08
CA ALA A 223 11.09 19.73 17.61
C ALA A 223 12.11 20.12 18.70
N GLN A 224 11.68 20.17 19.96
CA GLN A 224 12.54 20.49 21.11
C GLN A 224 12.95 19.26 21.92
N ASN A 225 12.51 18.06 21.53
CA ASN A 225 12.75 16.81 22.26
C ASN A 225 14.22 16.61 22.60
N ALA A 226 14.55 16.14 23.81
CA ALA A 226 15.93 15.90 24.23
C ALA A 226 16.71 14.97 23.26
N ASN A 227 16.01 14.01 22.64
CA ASN A 227 16.60 13.08 21.68
C ASN A 227 16.78 13.66 20.27
N ASN A 228 16.23 14.85 19.99
CA ASN A 228 16.37 15.51 18.70
C ASN A 228 17.72 16.25 18.61
N PRO A 229 18.67 15.80 17.76
CA PRO A 229 19.95 16.47 17.60
C PRO A 229 19.83 17.78 16.82
N GLU A 230 18.76 17.96 16.02
CA GLU A 230 18.46 19.18 15.27
C GLU A 230 17.28 19.93 15.92
N LYS A 231 17.55 20.71 16.97
CA LYS A 231 16.51 21.48 17.68
C LYS A 231 15.74 22.41 16.74
N GLY A 232 14.41 22.39 16.84
CA GLY A 232 13.51 23.15 15.98
C GLY A 232 13.26 22.52 14.61
N VAL A 233 13.75 21.30 14.37
CA VAL A 233 13.63 20.61 13.09
C VAL A 233 12.84 19.31 13.24
N VAL A 234 11.86 19.11 12.36
CA VAL A 234 11.15 17.84 12.17
C VAL A 234 11.12 17.53 10.67
N ARG A 235 11.49 16.31 10.27
CA ARG A 235 11.59 15.88 8.86
C ARG A 235 10.90 14.53 8.69
N ARG A 236 10.11 14.35 7.63
CA ARG A 236 9.49 13.06 7.29
C ARG A 236 10.40 12.15 6.45
N SER A 237 11.53 12.66 5.97
CA SER A 237 12.54 11.92 5.21
C SER A 237 13.96 12.42 5.54
N VAL A 238 14.98 11.60 5.23
CA VAL A 238 16.39 11.83 5.61
C VAL A 238 16.89 13.22 5.17
N ASP A 239 16.57 13.61 3.93
CA ASP A 239 16.98 14.88 3.34
C ASP A 239 15.79 15.82 3.08
N GLY A 240 14.64 15.56 3.72
CA GLY A 240 13.41 16.34 3.55
C GLY A 240 13.49 17.70 4.24
N ASP A 241 12.63 18.64 3.83
CA ASP A 241 12.56 19.97 4.44
C ASP A 241 12.15 19.92 5.92
N ASN A 242 12.43 21.02 6.64
CA ASN A 242 11.92 21.18 8.00
C ASN A 242 10.42 21.48 7.98
N LEU A 243 9.62 20.49 8.39
CA LEU A 243 8.16 20.57 8.46
C LEU A 243 7.64 21.39 9.65
N TYR A 244 8.50 21.67 10.64
CA TYR A 244 8.12 22.42 11.83
C TYR A 244 8.15 23.95 11.64
N LYS A 245 8.44 24.43 10.44
CA LYS A 245 8.55 25.86 10.15
C LYS A 245 7.16 26.52 10.10
N ASN A 246 6.98 27.59 10.87
CA ASN A 246 5.76 28.41 10.90
C ASN A 246 4.48 27.61 11.15
N VAL A 247 4.56 26.60 12.02
CA VAL A 247 3.42 25.75 12.37
C VAL A 247 2.62 26.41 13.48
N VAL A 248 1.29 26.44 13.31
CA VAL A 248 0.33 26.78 14.35
C VAL A 248 -0.30 25.48 14.85
N VAL A 249 -0.07 25.15 16.12
CA VAL A 249 -0.72 24.02 16.80
C VAL A 249 -1.89 24.59 17.60
N ASP A 250 -3.12 24.28 17.19
CA ASP A 250 -4.33 24.83 17.81
C ASP A 250 -4.65 24.16 19.14
N TYR A 251 -4.44 22.84 19.21
CA TYR A 251 -4.65 22.06 20.42
C TYR A 251 -3.50 21.09 20.64
N ARG A 252 -2.96 21.09 21.86
CA ARG A 252 -2.02 20.06 22.29
C ARG A 252 -2.77 18.79 22.61
N LEU A 253 -2.22 17.67 22.18
CA LEU A 253 -2.84 16.34 22.35
C LEU A 253 -3.16 16.01 23.81
N GLU A 254 -2.35 16.48 24.76
CA GLU A 254 -2.53 16.26 26.21
C GLU A 254 -3.69 17.06 26.82
N ASP A 255 -4.15 18.11 26.14
CA ASP A 255 -5.18 19.03 26.64
C ASP A 255 -6.60 18.67 26.14
N ILE A 256 -6.73 17.61 25.33
CA ILE A 256 -7.99 17.26 24.68
C ILE A 256 -8.42 15.82 24.96
N THR A 257 -9.73 15.64 24.94
CA THR A 257 -10.43 14.35 25.03
C THR A 257 -11.36 14.17 23.84
N TYR A 258 -11.99 13.00 23.74
CA TYR A 258 -13.07 12.80 22.78
C TYR A 258 -14.17 13.89 22.83
N ASN A 259 -14.55 14.37 24.02
CA ASN A 259 -15.64 15.36 24.14
C ASN A 259 -15.25 16.70 23.51
N ASP A 260 -13.97 17.06 23.60
CA ASP A 260 -13.42 18.29 23.06
C ASP A 260 -13.41 18.24 21.53
N LEU A 261 -13.09 17.07 20.94
CA LEU A 261 -13.28 16.84 19.50
C LEU A 261 -14.73 17.06 19.06
N ALA A 262 -15.71 16.63 19.86
CA ALA A 262 -17.12 16.87 19.53
C ALA A 262 -17.49 18.35 19.54
N VAL A 263 -16.85 19.17 20.38
CA VAL A 263 -17.01 20.64 20.38
C VAL A 263 -16.33 21.25 19.16
N ILE A 264 -15.08 20.89 18.89
CA ILE A 264 -14.28 21.38 17.76
C ILE A 264 -15.01 21.12 16.43
N PHE A 265 -15.50 19.89 16.23
CA PHE A 265 -16.23 19.49 15.02
C PHE A 265 -17.68 20.01 14.97
N SER A 266 -18.20 20.62 16.05
CA SER A 266 -19.51 21.26 16.02
C SER A 266 -19.50 22.68 15.43
N GLY A 267 -18.32 23.29 15.31
CA GLY A 267 -18.19 24.68 14.84
C GLY A 267 -18.70 25.73 15.84
N LYS A 268 -19.00 25.33 17.08
CA LYS A 268 -19.53 26.22 18.12
C LYS A 268 -18.45 26.42 19.18
N ALA A 269 -17.69 27.51 19.03
CA ALA A 269 -16.62 27.85 19.95
C ALA A 269 -17.17 28.12 21.37
N ASP A 270 -16.38 27.74 22.37
CA ASP A 270 -16.61 28.08 23.77
C ASP A 270 -15.32 28.63 24.42
N ALA A 271 -15.37 28.90 25.73
CA ALA A 271 -14.23 29.49 26.43
C ALA A 271 -13.00 28.55 26.51
N ALA A 272 -13.20 27.23 26.46
CA ALA A 272 -12.13 26.23 26.46
C ALA A 272 -11.66 25.89 25.03
N HIS A 273 -12.55 26.02 24.05
CA HIS A 273 -12.33 25.68 22.65
C HIS A 273 -12.60 26.89 21.74
N PRO A 274 -11.74 27.91 21.76
CA PRO A 274 -11.94 29.12 20.96
C PRO A 274 -11.76 28.88 19.46
N ILE A 275 -11.02 27.83 19.08
CA ILE A 275 -10.73 27.48 17.68
C ILE A 275 -11.56 26.25 17.30
N VAL A 276 -12.51 26.40 16.39
CA VAL A 276 -13.42 25.32 15.98
C VAL A 276 -13.46 25.21 14.47
N LEU A 277 -13.88 24.06 13.95
CA LEU A 277 -13.94 23.85 12.51
C LEU A 277 -15.06 24.70 11.96
N ASP A 278 -14.78 25.86 11.38
CA ASP A 278 -15.77 26.78 10.80
C ASP A 278 -16.07 26.42 9.34
N SER A 279 -16.90 25.39 9.14
CA SER A 279 -17.32 24.88 7.83
C SER A 279 -18.84 24.82 7.69
N GLY A 280 -19.32 24.96 6.46
CA GLY A 280 -20.74 24.90 6.09
C GLY A 280 -21.03 24.02 4.88
N ALA A 281 -22.26 24.12 4.36
CA ALA A 281 -22.82 23.20 3.37
C ALA A 281 -22.12 23.24 1.99
N GLY A 282 -21.33 24.28 1.72
CA GLY A 282 -20.55 24.42 0.49
C GLY A 282 -19.07 24.05 0.66
N ASP A 283 -18.60 23.78 1.87
CA ASP A 283 -17.17 23.61 2.14
C ASP A 283 -16.74 22.14 2.11
N ASN A 284 -15.63 21.84 1.44
CA ASN A 284 -15.02 20.53 1.55
C ASN A 284 -14.14 20.46 2.81
N VAL A 285 -14.10 19.31 3.47
CA VAL A 285 -13.25 19.07 4.66
C VAL A 285 -12.26 17.94 4.39
N LEU A 286 -10.96 18.24 4.43
CA LEU A 286 -9.92 17.21 4.48
C LEU A 286 -9.62 16.87 5.95
N PHE A 287 -9.92 15.65 6.37
CA PHE A 287 -9.62 15.17 7.70
C PHE A 287 -8.47 14.16 7.62
N PHE A 288 -7.33 14.44 8.25
CA PHE A 288 -6.22 13.50 8.37
C PHE A 288 -6.04 13.08 9.84
N TRP A 289 -5.93 11.78 10.08
CA TRP A 289 -5.64 11.23 11.40
C TRP A 289 -4.46 10.26 11.31
N SER A 290 -3.47 10.42 12.18
CA SER A 290 -2.30 9.55 12.29
C SER A 290 -2.03 9.20 13.75
N SER A 291 -2.13 7.93 14.13
CA SER A 291 -1.90 7.48 15.51
C SER A 291 -1.70 5.97 15.60
N HIS A 292 -1.44 5.47 16.81
CA HIS A 292 -1.74 4.07 17.12
C HIS A 292 -3.24 3.80 17.00
N GLY A 293 -3.58 2.55 16.72
CA GLY A 293 -4.96 2.10 16.69
C GLY A 293 -5.10 0.76 17.38
N MET A 294 -6.33 0.47 17.78
CA MET A 294 -6.73 -0.77 18.41
C MET A 294 -8.06 -1.22 17.82
N PRO A 295 -8.46 -2.49 17.98
CA PRO A 295 -9.76 -2.93 17.46
C PRO A 295 -10.88 -1.98 17.87
N ALA A 296 -11.52 -1.36 16.86
CA ALA A 296 -12.60 -0.38 16.98
C ALA A 296 -12.27 0.98 17.65
N GLY A 297 -11.00 1.38 17.77
CA GLY A 297 -10.61 2.68 18.32
C GLY A 297 -9.30 3.27 17.80
N LEU A 298 -9.20 4.60 17.83
CA LEU A 298 -8.00 5.37 17.50
C LEU A 298 -7.43 6.00 18.78
N ALA A 299 -6.11 5.95 18.97
CA ALA A 299 -5.47 6.57 20.12
C ALA A 299 -5.59 8.10 20.05
N LEU A 300 -5.91 8.72 21.19
CA LEU A 300 -5.92 10.17 21.38
C LEU A 300 -5.08 10.48 22.63
N GLY A 301 -3.77 10.54 22.44
CA GLY A 301 -2.81 10.57 23.54
C GLY A 301 -2.65 9.20 24.21
N ASP A 302 -2.00 9.20 25.37
CA ASP A 302 -1.70 7.95 26.09
C ASP A 302 -2.89 7.43 26.92
N ILE A 303 -3.84 8.31 27.23
CA ILE A 303 -4.89 8.05 28.22
C ILE A 303 -6.29 7.87 27.62
N ASP A 304 -6.53 8.35 26.39
CA ASP A 304 -7.86 8.32 25.76
C ASP A 304 -7.81 7.63 24.39
N HIS A 305 -8.98 7.17 23.95
CA HIS A 305 -9.18 6.59 22.62
C HIS A 305 -10.56 6.94 22.09
N VAL A 306 -10.63 7.20 20.78
CA VAL A 306 -11.87 7.50 20.08
C VAL A 306 -12.37 6.25 19.38
N SER A 307 -13.46 5.68 19.87
CA SER A 307 -14.11 4.54 19.22
C SER A 307 -14.78 4.90 17.89
N GLY A 308 -14.99 3.91 17.03
CA GLY A 308 -15.76 4.08 15.78
C GLY A 308 -17.12 4.74 15.99
N LYS A 309 -17.89 4.30 17.00
CA LYS A 309 -19.19 4.88 17.35
C LYS A 309 -19.10 6.32 17.85
N GLN A 310 -18.02 6.66 18.55
CA GLN A 310 -17.76 8.02 19.00
C GLN A 310 -17.52 8.95 17.82
N MET A 311 -16.68 8.54 16.87
CA MET A 311 -16.40 9.33 15.68
C MET A 311 -17.61 9.41 14.73
N ALA A 312 -18.29 8.29 14.49
CA ALA A 312 -19.50 8.25 13.68
C ALA A 312 -20.56 9.23 14.19
N ARG A 313 -20.74 9.34 15.52
CA ARG A 313 -21.65 10.34 16.12
C ARG A 313 -21.25 11.78 15.81
N ILE A 314 -19.95 12.10 15.83
CA ILE A 314 -19.46 13.44 15.49
C ILE A 314 -19.72 13.74 14.01
N LEU A 315 -19.30 12.83 13.12
CA LEU A 315 -19.39 13.03 11.68
C LEU A 315 -20.84 13.00 11.16
N GLN A 316 -21.69 12.13 11.72
CA GLN A 316 -23.12 12.13 11.41
C GLN A 316 -23.76 13.45 11.82
N LYS A 317 -23.44 13.97 13.02
CA LYS A 317 -23.96 15.26 13.46
C LYS A 317 -23.51 16.40 12.54
N MET A 318 -22.27 16.39 12.07
CA MET A 318 -21.81 17.35 11.07
C MET A 318 -22.60 17.25 9.76
N SER A 319 -22.89 16.03 9.29
CA SER A 319 -23.72 15.82 8.10
C SER A 319 -25.15 16.33 8.31
N ASP A 320 -25.77 16.02 9.45
CA ASP A 320 -27.14 16.44 9.79
C ASP A 320 -27.26 17.97 9.88
N GLU A 321 -26.22 18.63 10.41
CA GLU A 321 -26.11 20.09 10.52
C GLU A 321 -25.54 20.74 9.23
N GLN A 322 -25.37 19.97 8.15
CA GLN A 322 -24.85 20.42 6.84
C GLN A 322 -23.53 21.19 6.94
N ARG A 323 -22.59 20.69 7.74
CA ARG A 323 -21.31 21.34 8.03
C ARG A 323 -20.19 21.00 7.05
N PHE A 324 -20.47 20.20 6.05
CA PHE A 324 -19.56 19.95 4.94
C PHE A 324 -20.35 19.60 3.69
N ARG A 325 -19.78 19.95 2.54
CA ARG A 325 -20.18 19.50 1.22
C ARG A 325 -19.66 18.09 0.96
N LYS A 326 -18.33 17.92 0.99
CA LYS A 326 -17.62 16.63 0.90
C LYS A 326 -16.61 16.54 2.03
N MET A 327 -16.46 15.38 2.64
CA MET A 327 -15.39 15.11 3.59
C MET A 327 -14.56 13.92 3.12
N MET A 328 -13.25 14.12 3.03
CA MET A 328 -12.28 13.05 2.80
C MET A 328 -11.53 12.79 4.11
N TRP A 329 -11.74 11.64 4.71
CA TRP A 329 -11.06 11.24 5.94
C TRP A 329 -9.98 10.18 5.64
N ILE A 330 -8.72 10.55 5.81
CA ILE A 330 -7.56 9.66 5.63
C ILE A 330 -7.06 9.24 7.01
N VAL A 331 -7.02 7.93 7.27
CA VAL A 331 -6.74 7.35 8.59
C VAL A 331 -5.52 6.44 8.55
N GLU A 332 -4.41 6.89 9.13
CA GLU A 332 -3.21 6.11 9.38
C GLU A 332 -3.22 5.56 10.81
N ALA A 333 -3.74 4.34 10.97
CA ALA A 333 -3.74 3.63 12.25
C ALA A 333 -3.92 2.12 12.06
N CYS A 334 -3.49 1.33 13.05
CA CYS A 334 -3.84 -0.09 13.13
C CYS A 334 -5.35 -0.26 13.30
N TYR A 335 -5.94 -1.30 12.71
CA TYR A 335 -7.37 -1.62 12.83
C TYR A 335 -8.32 -0.49 12.41
N SER A 336 -7.83 0.50 11.65
CA SER A 336 -8.57 1.72 11.25
C SER A 336 -9.88 1.40 10.52
N GLY A 337 -9.93 0.31 9.77
CA GLY A 337 -11.14 -0.15 9.10
C GLY A 337 -12.31 -0.45 10.05
N GLY A 338 -12.03 -0.86 11.29
CA GLY A 338 -13.06 -1.09 12.30
C GLY A 338 -13.72 0.20 12.80
N VAL A 339 -12.99 1.31 12.76
CA VAL A 339 -13.50 2.65 13.10
C VAL A 339 -14.27 3.24 11.92
N ALA A 340 -13.69 3.15 10.72
CA ALA A 340 -14.28 3.67 9.49
C ALA A 340 -15.61 2.99 9.14
N LYS A 341 -15.74 1.68 9.41
CA LYS A 341 -16.98 0.93 9.18
C LYS A 341 -18.18 1.49 9.95
N GLU A 342 -17.98 2.03 11.15
CA GLU A 342 -19.06 2.63 11.94
C GLU A 342 -19.56 3.96 11.33
N CYS A 343 -18.81 4.54 10.39
CA CYS A 343 -19.15 5.80 9.71
C CYS A 343 -19.86 5.58 8.36
N GLU A 344 -20.14 4.33 7.97
CA GLU A 344 -20.91 4.03 6.75
C GLU A 344 -22.35 4.56 6.86
N GLY A 345 -22.87 5.10 5.76
CA GLY A 345 -24.19 5.70 5.67
C GLY A 345 -24.21 7.23 5.78
N ILE A 346 -23.09 7.87 6.15
CA ILE A 346 -23.00 9.34 6.26
C ILE A 346 -22.86 9.96 4.86
N PRO A 347 -23.83 10.75 4.35
CA PRO A 347 -23.74 11.34 3.02
C PRO A 347 -22.54 12.29 2.88
N GLY A 348 -21.81 12.19 1.76
CA GLY A 348 -20.69 13.07 1.45
C GLY A 348 -19.40 12.78 2.20
N LEU A 349 -19.35 11.76 3.05
CA LEU A 349 -18.13 11.29 3.72
C LEU A 349 -17.48 10.15 2.93
N LEU A 350 -16.19 10.24 2.64
CA LEU A 350 -15.37 9.11 2.17
C LEU A 350 -14.25 8.87 3.18
N VAL A 351 -14.02 7.61 3.54
CA VAL A 351 -12.94 7.26 4.49
C VAL A 351 -11.97 6.32 3.81
N MET A 352 -10.68 6.68 3.78
CA MET A 352 -9.58 5.82 3.32
C MET A 352 -8.70 5.46 4.50
N THR A 353 -8.44 4.16 4.68
CA THR A 353 -7.77 3.63 5.86
C THR A 353 -6.48 2.90 5.48
N ALA A 354 -5.46 2.98 6.33
CA ALA A 354 -4.18 2.29 6.15
C ALA A 354 -4.28 0.77 6.29
N ALA A 355 -5.23 0.31 7.10
CA ALA A 355 -5.43 -1.09 7.45
C ALA A 355 -6.92 -1.42 7.59
N ASN A 356 -7.29 -2.66 7.26
CA ASN A 356 -8.62 -3.18 7.49
C ASN A 356 -8.90 -3.36 9.01
N ALA A 357 -10.08 -3.87 9.36
CA ALA A 357 -10.52 -3.99 10.75
C ALA A 357 -9.76 -5.04 11.60
N ASN A 358 -8.90 -5.86 10.98
CA ASN A 358 -8.31 -7.05 11.60
C ASN A 358 -6.77 -7.06 11.59
N GLU A 359 -6.12 -5.98 11.15
CA GLU A 359 -4.67 -5.94 11.00
C GLU A 359 -4.05 -4.61 11.45
N SER A 360 -2.73 -4.61 11.61
CA SER A 360 -1.96 -3.42 11.95
C SER A 360 -1.45 -2.70 10.71
N SER A 361 -1.39 -1.36 10.74
CA SER A 361 -0.66 -0.59 9.73
C SER A 361 0.86 -0.71 9.91
N LYS A 362 1.65 -0.09 9.03
CA LYS A 362 3.10 -0.27 8.98
C LYS A 362 3.84 1.06 8.99
N ALA A 363 4.82 1.18 9.87
CA ALA A 363 5.80 2.27 9.83
C ALA A 363 6.72 2.12 8.61
N ASP A 364 7.32 3.21 8.15
CA ASP A 364 8.27 3.22 7.02
C ASP A 364 9.43 4.19 7.28
N LEU A 365 10.52 4.02 6.53
CA LEU A 365 11.75 4.82 6.62
C LEU A 365 12.38 4.85 8.02
N TRP A 366 12.99 3.73 8.40
CA TRP A 366 13.83 3.67 9.61
C TRP A 366 15.03 4.61 9.49
N TYR A 367 15.23 5.49 10.47
CA TYR A 367 16.33 6.43 10.52
C TYR A 367 17.22 6.18 11.75
N ALA A 368 18.32 5.48 11.51
CA ALA A 368 19.25 5.04 12.55
C ALA A 368 19.79 6.17 13.45
N PRO A 369 20.12 7.38 12.94
CA PRO A 369 20.60 8.47 13.80
C PRO A 369 19.59 8.91 14.86
N TYR A 370 18.28 8.81 14.58
CA TYR A 370 17.23 9.16 15.54
C TYR A 370 16.69 7.94 16.29
N ASN A 371 17.00 6.74 15.80
CA ASN A 371 16.48 5.46 16.28
C ASN A 371 14.93 5.39 16.26
N VAL A 372 14.33 5.92 15.18
CA VAL A 372 12.88 5.98 14.96
C VAL A 372 12.54 5.77 13.49
N TYR A 373 11.26 5.53 13.20
CA TYR A 373 10.71 5.64 11.85
C TYR A 373 10.27 7.08 11.58
N LEU A 374 10.56 7.60 10.39
CA LEU A 374 10.24 9.00 10.04
C LEU A 374 8.82 9.19 9.48
N THR A 375 8.16 8.12 9.02
CA THR A 375 6.83 8.19 8.40
C THR A 375 6.10 6.84 8.54
N ASN A 376 4.86 6.76 8.08
CA ASN A 376 4.15 5.49 7.92
C ASN A 376 3.99 5.13 6.42
N ARG A 377 3.87 3.83 6.13
CA ARG A 377 3.93 3.31 4.76
C ARG A 377 2.75 3.77 3.90
N PHE A 378 1.55 3.74 4.46
CA PHE A 378 0.34 4.18 3.77
C PHE A 378 0.37 5.68 3.54
N THR A 379 0.65 6.47 4.58
CA THR A 379 0.81 7.91 4.45
C THR A 379 1.88 8.32 3.44
N SER A 380 3.05 7.66 3.44
CA SER A 380 4.12 7.91 2.46
C SER A 380 3.67 7.66 1.02
N SER A 381 2.91 6.57 0.78
CA SER A 381 2.38 6.23 -0.55
C SER A 381 1.38 7.28 -1.05
N ILE A 382 0.48 7.75 -0.16
CA ILE A 382 -0.49 8.81 -0.49
C ILE A 382 0.22 10.13 -0.78
N ILE A 383 1.07 10.60 0.13
CA ILE A 383 1.76 11.89 -0.01
C ILE A 383 2.58 11.92 -1.30
N SER A 384 3.31 10.83 -1.61
CA SER A 384 4.05 10.74 -2.87
C SER A 384 3.13 10.91 -4.09
N ARG A 385 1.92 10.33 -4.06
CA ARG A 385 0.95 10.50 -5.13
C ARG A 385 0.44 11.94 -5.20
N LEU A 386 0.06 12.54 -4.07
CA LEU A 386 -0.47 13.90 -4.01
C LEU A 386 0.53 14.95 -4.50
N TYR A 387 1.82 14.81 -4.20
CA TYR A 387 2.86 15.69 -4.75
C TYR A 387 3.07 15.47 -6.26
N SER A 388 2.99 14.23 -6.73
CA SER A 388 3.18 13.94 -8.17
C SER A 388 1.98 14.36 -9.04
N ASP A 389 0.77 14.27 -8.48
CA ASP A 389 -0.49 14.51 -9.17
C ASP A 389 -1.56 14.94 -8.14
N PRO A 390 -1.62 16.23 -7.77
CA PRO A 390 -2.60 16.74 -6.81
C PRO A 390 -4.04 16.66 -7.34
N ALA A 391 -4.22 16.36 -8.63
CA ALA A 391 -5.51 16.20 -9.28
C ALA A 391 -5.91 14.74 -9.50
N THR A 392 -5.17 13.80 -8.90
CA THR A 392 -5.48 12.37 -8.97
C THR A 392 -6.95 12.11 -8.59
N SER A 393 -7.59 11.20 -9.32
CA SER A 393 -8.91 10.69 -8.93
C SER A 393 -8.80 9.96 -7.59
N LEU A 394 -9.89 9.90 -6.83
CA LEU A 394 -9.92 9.18 -5.55
C LEU A 394 -9.72 7.67 -5.76
N ARG A 395 -10.19 7.14 -6.89
CA ARG A 395 -9.92 5.75 -7.31
C ARG A 395 -8.43 5.52 -7.58
N ASP A 396 -7.75 6.42 -8.29
CA ASP A 396 -6.32 6.25 -8.58
C ASP A 396 -5.45 6.50 -7.35
N LEU A 397 -5.87 7.41 -6.47
CA LEU A 397 -5.24 7.58 -5.16
C LEU A 397 -5.34 6.28 -4.35
N TYR A 398 -6.53 5.67 -4.29
CA TYR A 398 -6.72 4.37 -3.66
C TYR A 398 -5.80 3.31 -4.27
N ASN A 399 -5.70 3.21 -5.59
CA ASN A 399 -4.85 2.22 -6.23
C ASN A 399 -3.37 2.39 -5.88
N VAL A 400 -2.88 3.64 -5.87
CA VAL A 400 -1.49 3.90 -5.49
C VAL A 400 -1.26 3.60 -4.02
N ALA A 401 -2.19 3.98 -3.15
CA ALA A 401 -2.10 3.66 -1.73
C ALA A 401 -2.13 2.14 -1.49
N PHE A 402 -3.07 1.44 -2.11
CA PHE A 402 -3.26 0.00 -1.99
C PHE A 402 -2.07 -0.80 -2.55
N THR A 403 -1.53 -0.41 -3.71
CA THR A 403 -0.34 -1.07 -4.28
C THR A 403 0.96 -0.68 -3.57
N GLY A 404 1.05 0.55 -3.07
CA GLY A 404 2.22 1.07 -2.37
C GLY A 404 2.33 0.60 -0.93
N THR A 405 1.21 0.28 -0.27
CA THR A 405 1.19 -0.11 1.15
C THR A 405 1.42 -1.61 1.32
N LEU A 406 2.68 -1.97 1.59
CA LEU A 406 3.06 -3.35 1.86
C LEU A 406 2.76 -3.70 3.33
N GLY A 407 2.05 -4.82 3.55
CA GLY A 407 1.83 -5.39 4.89
C GLY A 407 0.55 -4.93 5.60
N SER A 408 -0.35 -4.24 4.91
CA SER A 408 -1.74 -4.02 5.32
C SER A 408 -2.62 -3.75 4.09
N HIS A 409 -3.93 -3.84 4.25
CA HIS A 409 -4.94 -3.63 3.23
C HIS A 409 -5.55 -2.25 3.35
N VAL A 410 -5.15 -1.38 2.44
CA VAL A 410 -5.83 -0.10 2.27
C VAL A 410 -7.27 -0.35 1.89
N THR A 411 -8.20 0.29 2.60
CA THR A 411 -9.63 0.10 2.39
C THR A 411 -10.35 1.44 2.35
N ILE A 412 -11.20 1.62 1.34
CA ILE A 412 -12.19 2.69 1.21
C ILE A 412 -13.51 2.24 1.83
N TYR A 413 -14.09 3.11 2.64
CA TYR A 413 -15.42 2.94 3.22
C TYR A 413 -16.35 4.05 2.72
N ASN A 414 -17.64 3.73 2.70
CA ASN A 414 -18.72 4.67 2.41
C ASN A 414 -18.74 5.25 0.98
N ALA A 415 -18.12 4.58 0.00
CA ALA A 415 -18.08 5.01 -1.40
C ALA A 415 -19.48 5.25 -1.99
N ASP A 416 -20.45 4.37 -1.68
CA ASP A 416 -21.83 4.44 -2.17
C ASP A 416 -22.58 5.70 -1.71
N ASN A 417 -22.15 6.35 -0.62
CA ASN A 417 -22.74 7.59 -0.10
C ASN A 417 -21.90 8.84 -0.45
N TYR A 418 -20.85 8.68 -1.25
CA TYR A 418 -19.97 9.77 -1.69
C TYR A 418 -20.15 10.09 -3.17
N GLY A 419 -20.12 9.09 -4.06
CA GLY A 419 -20.27 9.31 -5.51
C GLY A 419 -19.11 8.74 -6.32
N ASN A 420 -18.94 9.26 -7.53
CA ASN A 420 -18.08 8.67 -8.55
C ASN A 420 -16.59 8.87 -8.26
N LEU A 421 -15.90 7.85 -7.74
CA LEU A 421 -14.48 7.95 -7.38
C LEU A 421 -13.52 8.12 -8.57
N TYR A 422 -13.98 7.90 -9.81
CA TYR A 422 -13.19 8.20 -11.02
C TYR A 422 -13.23 9.69 -11.38
N GLN A 423 -14.34 10.37 -11.09
CA GLN A 423 -14.53 11.79 -11.41
C GLN A 423 -14.17 12.72 -10.24
N ASN A 424 -14.40 12.26 -9.01
CA ASN A 424 -14.02 12.98 -7.81
C ASN A 424 -12.50 12.93 -7.65
N THR A 425 -11.87 14.08 -7.44
CA THR A 425 -10.40 14.22 -7.40
C THR A 425 -9.92 14.94 -6.16
N MET A 426 -8.65 14.72 -5.80
CA MET A 426 -8.01 15.46 -4.70
C MET A 426 -7.82 16.94 -4.99
N ARG A 427 -7.98 17.40 -6.23
CA ARG A 427 -7.91 18.82 -6.59
C ARG A 427 -8.97 19.64 -5.84
N GLU A 428 -10.14 19.05 -5.58
CA GLU A 428 -11.20 19.74 -4.82
C GLU A 428 -10.79 20.04 -3.38
N PHE A 429 -9.83 19.31 -2.82
CA PHE A 429 -9.29 19.53 -1.46
C PHE A 429 -7.95 20.26 -1.48
N LEU A 430 -7.09 20.03 -2.48
CA LEU A 430 -5.73 20.57 -2.52
C LEU A 430 -5.58 21.81 -3.40
N GLY A 431 -6.65 22.31 -4.01
CA GLY A 431 -6.60 23.38 -5.00
C GLY A 431 -7.50 24.58 -4.69
N LYS A 432 -6.90 25.77 -4.82
CA LYS A 432 -7.48 26.90 -5.55
C LYS A 432 -6.70 27.11 -6.83
#